data_AF-A0A450ZIM2-F1
#
_entry.id   AF-A0A450ZIM2-F1
#
_cell.length_a   1.000
_cell.length_b   1.000
_cell.length_c   1.000
_cell.angle_alpha   90.00
_cell.angle_beta   90.00
_cell.angle_gamma   90.00
#
_symmetry.space_group_name_H-M   'P 1'
#
loop_
_entity.id
_entity.type
_entity.pdbx_description
1 polymer ?
#
loop_
_entity_poly.entity_id
_entity_poly.type
_entity_poly.pdbx_seq_one_letter_code
_entity_poly.pdbx_strand_id
1 'polypeptide(L)'
;MVIYLVGVHHSIQHNGGDLRLIPGLSALRDQFRYYLINATKEFGISVLAEESNEDVLRMFNASESLARSVAGKFGISHAFCEPSLQMRASLGFTKHLRGKHHFFRELLWYDKIINYKGQRIIFICGANHVPTFAELIQKKGQRAVVLTSYYGRNFFEVFSPHQFCRSLCPRAEKCPREVSR
;
A
#
# COMPACT_ATOMS: atom_id res chain seq x y z
N MET A 1 -2.99 -11.41 -18.18
CA MET A 1 -2.04 -10.89 -17.17
C MET A 1 -2.40 -11.54 -15.83
N VAL A 2 -1.44 -11.76 -14.93
CA VAL A 2 -1.73 -12.24 -13.57
C VAL A 2 -1.35 -11.14 -12.59
N ILE A 3 -2.29 -10.75 -11.74
CA ILE A 3 -2.09 -9.76 -10.69
C ILE A 3 -2.14 -10.49 -9.35
N TYR A 4 -1.02 -10.47 -8.65
CA TYR A 4 -0.85 -11.00 -7.31
C TYR A 4 -1.11 -9.88 -6.30
N LEU A 5 -2.00 -10.09 -5.34
CA LEU A 5 -2.39 -9.08 -4.36
C LEU A 5 -1.75 -9.35 -3.01
N VAL A 6 -1.18 -8.29 -2.44
CA VAL A 6 -0.63 -8.27 -1.08
C VAL A 6 -1.30 -7.13 -0.33
N GLY A 7 -2.21 -7.49 0.55
CA GLY A 7 -2.76 -6.58 1.55
C GLY A 7 -1.76 -6.38 2.67
N VAL A 8 -1.52 -5.14 3.04
CA VAL A 8 -0.52 -4.76 4.04
C VAL A 8 -1.02 -3.56 4.83
N HIS A 9 -0.48 -3.41 6.03
CA HIS A 9 -0.63 -2.19 6.78
C HIS A 9 0.20 -1.05 6.15
N HIS A 10 -0.38 0.13 5.85
CA HIS A 10 0.33 1.20 5.13
C HIS A 10 1.66 1.64 5.76
N SER A 11 1.80 1.58 7.08
CA SER A 11 3.05 1.89 7.78
C SER A 11 4.22 0.95 7.41
N ILE A 12 3.96 -0.23 6.83
CA ILE A 12 5.00 -1.15 6.40
C ILE A 12 5.56 -0.75 5.02
N GLN A 13 4.79 -0.06 4.16
CA GLN A 13 5.16 0.16 2.75
C GLN A 13 6.39 1.07 2.53
N HIS A 14 6.84 1.80 3.55
CA HIS A 14 7.94 2.77 3.45
C HIS A 14 8.88 2.68 4.66
N ASN A 15 10.05 3.31 4.57
CA ASN A 15 11.05 3.30 5.66
C ASN A 15 10.95 4.51 6.63
N GLY A 16 10.11 5.52 6.35
CA GLY A 16 9.94 6.71 7.21
C GLY A 16 9.06 6.52 8.45
N GLY A 17 8.74 7.63 9.12
CA GLY A 17 7.96 7.69 10.37
C GLY A 17 8.82 7.59 11.64
N ASP A 18 8.21 7.87 12.80
CA ASP A 18 8.91 7.78 14.09
C ASP A 18 8.82 6.36 14.66
N LEU A 19 9.90 5.59 14.49
CA LEU A 19 10.00 4.21 14.93
C LEU A 19 9.91 4.03 16.46
N ARG A 20 10.14 5.09 17.24
CA ARG A 20 10.06 5.02 18.71
C ARG A 20 8.63 4.75 19.19
N LEU A 21 7.63 5.10 18.36
CA LEU A 21 6.22 4.95 18.68
C LEU A 21 5.69 3.53 18.41
N ILE A 22 6.38 2.75 17.57
CA ILE A 22 6.03 1.36 17.25
C ILE A 22 7.30 0.50 17.28
N PRO A 23 7.74 0.06 18.47
CA PRO A 23 8.85 -0.86 18.61
C PRO A 23 8.66 -2.11 17.74
N GLY A 24 9.72 -2.53 17.05
CA GLY A 24 9.69 -3.69 16.15
C GLY A 24 9.21 -3.39 14.72
N LEU A 25 8.69 -2.19 14.42
CA LEU A 25 8.24 -1.85 13.06
C LEU A 25 9.36 -1.94 12.03
N SER A 26 10.59 -1.59 12.41
CA SER A 26 11.76 -1.74 11.52
C SER A 26 11.99 -3.20 11.14
N ALA A 27 11.96 -4.11 12.13
CA ALA A 27 12.14 -5.54 11.89
C ALA A 27 11.00 -6.10 11.03
N LEU A 28 9.76 -5.66 11.26
CA LEU A 28 8.61 -6.05 10.43
C LEU A 28 8.75 -5.57 8.98
N ARG A 29 9.26 -4.35 8.77
CA ARG A 29 9.55 -3.81 7.44
C ARG A 29 10.64 -4.62 6.73
N ASP A 30 11.68 -5.02 7.44
CA ASP A 30 12.73 -5.88 6.87
C ASP A 30 12.18 -7.26 6.51
N GLN A 31 11.36 -7.86 7.37
CA GLN A 31 10.64 -9.11 7.07
C GLN A 31 9.73 -8.97 5.85
N PHE A 32 9.02 -7.85 5.71
CA PHE A 32 8.19 -7.58 4.53
C PHE A 32 9.03 -7.43 3.26
N ARG A 33 10.20 -6.78 3.34
CA ARG A 33 11.14 -6.71 2.22
C ARG A 33 11.58 -8.11 1.77
N TYR A 34 11.94 -8.99 2.71
CA TYR A 34 12.28 -10.38 2.39
C TYR A 34 11.12 -11.15 1.78
N TYR A 35 9.91 -10.95 2.30
CA TYR A 35 8.69 -11.52 1.72
C TYR A 35 8.51 -11.09 0.26
N LEU A 36 8.62 -9.80 -0.05
CA LEU A 36 8.52 -9.31 -1.43
C LEU A 36 9.62 -9.86 -2.33
N ILE A 37 10.87 -9.97 -1.84
CA ILE A 37 11.98 -10.58 -2.59
C ILE A 37 11.66 -12.03 -2.96
N ASN A 38 11.16 -12.82 -2.01
CA ASN A 38 10.85 -14.23 -2.23
C ASN A 38 9.67 -14.39 -3.18
N ALA A 39 8.57 -13.65 -2.96
CA ALA A 39 7.42 -13.67 -3.85
C ALA A 39 7.78 -13.23 -5.28
N THR A 40 8.65 -12.21 -5.41
CA THR A 40 9.13 -11.75 -6.73
C THR A 40 9.82 -12.87 -7.50
N LYS A 41 10.69 -13.64 -6.83
CA LYS A 41 11.40 -14.78 -7.43
C LYS A 41 10.45 -15.93 -7.74
N GLU A 42 9.68 -16.36 -6.75
CA GLU A 42 8.83 -17.54 -6.80
C GLU A 42 7.79 -17.44 -7.92
N PHE A 43 7.17 -16.26 -8.08
CA PHE A 43 6.11 -16.05 -9.06
C PHE A 43 6.62 -15.46 -10.38
N GLY A 44 7.92 -15.20 -10.52
CA GLY A 44 8.50 -14.61 -11.74
C GLY A 44 7.91 -13.23 -12.04
N ILE A 45 7.88 -12.36 -11.04
CA ILE A 45 7.26 -11.03 -11.11
C ILE A 45 8.16 -10.07 -11.87
N SER A 46 7.57 -9.28 -12.75
CA SER A 46 8.28 -8.26 -13.55
C SER A 46 7.82 -6.83 -13.27
N VAL A 47 6.80 -6.66 -12.42
CA VAL A 47 6.32 -5.34 -11.95
C VAL A 47 5.92 -5.41 -10.47
N LEU A 48 6.44 -4.47 -9.68
CA LEU A 48 5.91 -4.17 -8.35
C LEU A 48 5.11 -2.87 -8.40
N ALA A 49 3.80 -2.96 -8.22
CA ALA A 49 2.89 -1.83 -8.16
C ALA A 49 2.35 -1.65 -6.74
N GLU A 50 2.01 -0.42 -6.34
CA GLU A 50 1.50 -0.17 -5.00
C GLU A 50 0.49 0.98 -4.89
N GLU A 51 -0.42 0.85 -3.92
CA GLU A 51 -1.22 1.93 -3.35
C GLU A 51 -0.31 2.85 -2.52
N SER A 52 0.54 3.60 -3.20
CA SER A 52 1.37 4.65 -2.62
C SER A 52 1.75 5.67 -3.70
N ASN A 53 2.29 6.79 -3.26
CA ASN A 53 2.82 7.86 -4.11
C ASN A 53 3.95 8.63 -3.39
N GLU A 54 4.60 9.54 -4.11
CA GLU A 54 5.69 10.36 -3.57
C GLU A 54 5.24 11.35 -2.48
N ASP A 55 3.96 11.75 -2.46
CA ASP A 55 3.44 12.63 -1.41
C ASP A 55 3.44 11.92 -0.06
N VAL A 56 3.04 10.65 -0.04
CA VAL A 56 3.06 9.80 1.15
C VAL A 56 4.50 9.66 1.66
N LEU A 57 5.47 9.36 0.79
CA LEU A 57 6.88 9.26 1.20
C LEU A 57 7.37 10.56 1.86
N ARG A 58 7.07 11.71 1.26
CA ARG A 58 7.41 13.03 1.83
C ARG A 58 6.73 13.29 3.17
N MET A 59 5.45 12.97 3.30
CA MET A 59 4.70 13.13 4.55
C MET A 59 5.31 12.32 5.71
N PHE A 60 5.85 11.15 5.41
CA PHE A 60 6.48 10.27 6.38
C PHE A 60 7.98 10.50 6.56
N ASN A 61 8.58 11.47 5.86
CA ASN A 61 10.04 11.62 5.78
C ASN A 61 10.73 10.29 5.43
N ALA A 62 10.09 9.51 4.54
CA ALA A 62 10.63 8.26 4.04
C ALA A 62 11.53 8.57 2.85
N SER A 63 12.75 8.03 2.85
CA SER A 63 13.62 8.12 1.68
C SER A 63 13.20 7.11 0.60
N GLU A 64 12.44 6.08 0.96
CA GLU A 64 12.18 4.96 0.06
C GLU A 64 10.87 4.20 0.35
N SER A 65 10.19 3.77 -0.72
CA SER A 65 9.20 2.69 -0.69
C SER A 65 9.88 1.33 -0.74
N LEU A 66 9.45 0.40 0.11
CA LEU A 66 9.99 -0.96 0.12
C LEU A 66 9.78 -1.69 -1.21
N ALA A 67 8.64 -1.47 -1.88
CA ALA A 67 8.36 -2.04 -3.19
C ALA A 67 9.33 -1.50 -4.26
N ARG A 68 9.57 -0.18 -4.25
CA ARG A 68 10.54 0.48 -5.16
C ARG A 68 11.95 -0.06 -4.94
N SER A 69 12.35 -0.21 -3.68
CA SER A 69 13.65 -0.78 -3.29
C SER A 69 13.86 -2.18 -3.87
N VAL A 70 12.86 -3.06 -3.68
CA VAL A 70 12.92 -4.44 -4.19
C VAL A 70 12.92 -4.44 -5.70
N ALA A 71 12.09 -3.64 -6.36
CA ALA A 71 12.06 -3.57 -7.82
C ALA A 71 13.43 -3.16 -8.40
N GLY A 72 14.06 -2.14 -7.80
CA GLY A 72 15.40 -1.69 -8.18
C GLY A 72 16.46 -2.79 -8.02
N LYS A 73 16.40 -3.56 -6.92
CA LYS A 73 17.29 -4.71 -6.68
C LYS A 73 17.20 -5.79 -7.75
N PHE A 74 16.02 -6.01 -8.33
CA PHE A 74 15.80 -7.00 -9.39
C PHE A 74 15.90 -6.42 -10.80
N GLY A 75 16.05 -5.10 -10.95
CA GLY A 75 16.00 -4.43 -12.25
C GLY A 75 14.63 -4.56 -12.94
N ILE A 76 13.55 -4.69 -12.17
CA ILE A 76 12.18 -4.82 -12.68
C ILE A 76 11.41 -3.49 -12.54
N SER A 77 10.26 -3.40 -13.20
CA SER A 77 9.46 -2.17 -13.18
C SER A 77 8.84 -1.92 -11.80
N HIS A 78 8.75 -0.65 -11.41
CA HIS A 78 8.00 -0.20 -10.24
C HIS A 78 6.94 0.82 -10.64
N ALA A 79 5.78 0.79 -9.98
CA ALA A 79 4.71 1.75 -10.21
C ALA A 79 4.02 2.21 -8.93
N PHE A 80 4.08 3.52 -8.65
CA PHE A 80 3.16 4.17 -7.72
C PHE A 80 1.78 4.32 -8.37
N CYS A 81 0.74 3.70 -7.83
CA CYS A 81 -0.60 3.74 -8.41
C CYS A 81 -1.52 4.75 -7.76
N GLU A 82 -1.23 5.22 -6.54
CA GLU A 82 -2.09 6.20 -5.87
C GLU A 82 -1.98 7.58 -6.55
N PRO A 83 -3.11 8.25 -6.87
CA PRO A 83 -3.08 9.64 -7.32
C PRO A 83 -2.40 10.56 -6.31
N SER A 84 -1.68 11.58 -6.80
CA SER A 84 -1.08 12.61 -5.94
C SER A 84 -2.14 13.37 -5.13
N LEU A 85 -1.75 14.03 -4.05
CA LEU A 85 -2.64 14.89 -3.26
C LEU A 85 -3.31 15.97 -4.11
N GLN A 86 -2.57 16.54 -5.07
CA GLN A 86 -3.11 17.50 -6.02
C GLN A 86 -4.16 16.86 -6.95
N MET A 87 -3.86 15.68 -7.50
CA MET A 87 -4.81 14.96 -8.37
C MET A 87 -6.05 14.50 -7.60
N ARG A 88 -5.88 14.09 -6.34
CA ARG A 88 -7.02 13.78 -5.45
C ARG A 88 -7.88 15.02 -5.23
N ALA A 89 -7.28 16.18 -5.01
CA ALA A 89 -8.02 17.43 -4.89
C ALA A 89 -8.77 17.78 -6.19
N SER A 90 -8.14 17.65 -7.36
CA SER A 90 -8.78 17.95 -8.66
C SER A 90 -9.89 16.97 -9.02
N LEU A 91 -9.79 15.71 -8.57
CA LEU A 91 -10.83 14.70 -8.74
C LEU A 91 -11.94 14.78 -7.68
N GLY A 92 -11.91 15.80 -6.81
CA GLY A 92 -12.96 16.03 -5.82
C GLY A 92 -12.94 15.06 -4.64
N PHE A 93 -11.79 14.47 -4.31
CA PHE A 93 -11.67 13.60 -3.13
C PHE A 93 -11.81 14.42 -1.85
N THR A 94 -13.04 14.56 -1.35
CA THR A 94 -13.37 15.28 -0.11
C THR A 94 -13.59 14.34 1.08
N LYS A 95 -13.38 14.82 2.32
CA LYS A 95 -13.49 13.99 3.54
C LYS A 95 -14.84 13.26 3.71
N HIS A 96 -15.90 13.74 3.05
CA HIS A 96 -17.27 13.25 3.17
C HIS A 96 -17.60 12.04 2.27
N LEU A 97 -16.70 11.64 1.35
CA LEU A 97 -16.98 10.61 0.33
C LEU A 97 -16.07 9.38 0.42
N ARG A 98 -15.55 9.05 1.60
CA ARG A 98 -14.53 7.99 1.80
C ARG A 98 -14.89 6.64 1.17
N GLY A 99 -16.14 6.19 1.27
CA GLY A 99 -16.59 4.93 0.66
C GLY A 99 -16.56 4.95 -0.87
N LYS A 100 -17.02 6.04 -1.50
CA LYS A 100 -16.95 6.19 -2.96
C LYS A 100 -15.50 6.28 -3.45
N HIS A 101 -14.61 6.86 -2.65
CA HIS A 101 -13.19 6.99 -2.99
C HIS A 101 -12.48 5.65 -3.16
N HIS A 102 -12.88 4.60 -2.42
CA HIS A 102 -12.23 3.30 -2.54
C HIS A 102 -12.34 2.76 -3.97
N PHE A 103 -13.57 2.69 -4.48
CA PHE A 103 -13.85 2.20 -5.81
C PHE A 103 -13.18 3.05 -6.90
N PHE A 104 -13.25 4.39 -6.80
CA PHE A 104 -12.59 5.26 -7.77
C PHE A 104 -11.07 5.10 -7.77
N ARG A 105 -10.44 4.94 -6.60
CA ARG A 105 -8.98 4.70 -6.52
C ARG A 105 -8.62 3.37 -7.14
N GLU A 106 -9.35 2.30 -6.83
CA GLU A 106 -9.15 0.98 -7.42
C GLU A 106 -9.26 0.99 -8.95
N LEU A 107 -10.19 1.75 -9.52
CA LEU A 107 -10.26 1.95 -10.97
C LEU A 107 -9.00 2.62 -11.52
N LEU A 108 -8.55 3.72 -10.90
CA LEU A 108 -7.33 4.41 -11.31
C LEU A 108 -6.09 3.51 -11.21
N TRP A 109 -6.01 2.70 -10.17
CA TRP A 109 -4.93 1.74 -9.99
C TRP A 109 -4.94 0.69 -11.10
N TYR A 110 -6.12 0.14 -11.40
CA TYR A 110 -6.31 -0.84 -12.47
C TYR A 110 -5.88 -0.27 -13.83
N ASP A 111 -6.36 0.93 -14.17
CA ASP A 111 -6.04 1.60 -15.44
C ASP A 111 -4.54 1.91 -15.56
N LYS A 112 -3.84 2.11 -14.43
CA LYS A 112 -2.39 2.24 -14.44
C LYS A 112 -1.68 0.92 -14.71
N ILE A 113 -2.08 -0.17 -14.05
CA ILE A 113 -1.37 -1.45 -14.14
C ILE A 113 -1.70 -2.24 -15.42
N ILE A 114 -2.83 -1.99 -16.07
CA ILE A 114 -3.18 -2.66 -17.33
C ILE A 114 -2.23 -2.31 -18.49
N ASN A 115 -1.47 -1.22 -18.36
CA ASN A 115 -0.43 -0.84 -19.32
C ASN A 115 0.75 -1.83 -19.35
N TYR A 116 0.91 -2.67 -18.31
CA TYR A 116 1.93 -3.72 -18.24
C TYR A 116 1.40 -5.05 -18.83
N LYS A 117 0.79 -4.99 -20.03
CA LYS A 117 0.20 -6.18 -20.68
C LYS A 117 1.23 -7.32 -20.81
N GLY A 118 0.78 -8.55 -20.55
CA GLY A 118 1.61 -9.76 -20.62
C GLY A 118 2.53 -9.98 -19.41
N GLN A 119 2.63 -9.03 -18.49
CA GLN A 119 3.51 -9.12 -17.33
C GLN A 119 2.85 -9.84 -16.14
N ARG A 120 3.67 -10.18 -15.14
CA ARG A 120 3.21 -10.66 -13.83
C ARG A 120 3.47 -9.57 -12.80
N ILE A 121 2.42 -9.16 -12.10
CA ILE A 121 2.44 -7.97 -11.24
C ILE A 121 2.18 -8.42 -9.81
N ILE A 122 2.98 -7.98 -8.84
CA ILE A 122 2.52 -7.88 -7.45
C ILE A 122 1.97 -6.46 -7.26
N PHE A 123 0.73 -6.36 -6.80
CA PHE A 123 0.11 -5.11 -6.36
C PHE A 123 -0.03 -5.10 -4.85
N ILE A 124 0.55 -4.09 -4.21
CA ILE A 124 0.62 -3.92 -2.76
C ILE A 124 -0.38 -2.84 -2.35
N CYS A 125 -1.34 -3.17 -1.50
CA CYS A 125 -2.38 -2.23 -1.07
C CYS A 125 -2.72 -2.37 0.41
N GLY A 126 -3.49 -1.42 0.91
CA GLY A 126 -4.13 -1.54 2.22
C GLY A 126 -4.94 -2.83 2.29
N ALA A 127 -4.82 -3.57 3.40
CA ALA A 127 -5.50 -4.87 3.56
C ALA A 127 -7.03 -4.81 3.33
N ASN A 128 -7.64 -3.66 3.61
CA ASN A 128 -9.06 -3.37 3.38
C ASN A 128 -9.45 -3.30 1.89
N HIS A 129 -8.50 -3.08 0.98
CA HIS A 129 -8.74 -3.02 -0.47
C HIS A 129 -8.63 -4.37 -1.17
N VAL A 130 -8.02 -5.38 -0.54
CA VAL A 130 -7.77 -6.67 -1.19
C VAL A 130 -9.04 -7.31 -1.75
N PRO A 131 -10.17 -7.41 -1.00
CA PRO A 131 -11.36 -8.09 -1.51
C PRO A 131 -11.98 -7.37 -2.71
N THR A 132 -12.19 -6.05 -2.59
CA THR A 132 -12.84 -5.23 -3.62
C THR A 132 -11.97 -5.08 -4.86
N PHE A 133 -10.65 -4.93 -4.70
CA PHE A 133 -9.75 -4.83 -5.82
C PHE A 133 -9.58 -6.17 -6.55
N ALA A 134 -9.56 -7.30 -5.83
CA ALA A 134 -9.58 -8.63 -6.45
C ALA A 134 -10.83 -8.83 -7.31
N GLU A 135 -12.00 -8.46 -6.78
CA GLU A 135 -13.27 -8.52 -7.50
C GLU A 135 -13.26 -7.64 -8.75
N LEU A 136 -12.75 -6.41 -8.65
CA LEU A 136 -12.62 -5.50 -9.79
C LEU A 136 -11.74 -6.11 -10.90
N ILE A 137 -10.56 -6.64 -10.53
CA ILE A 137 -9.62 -7.26 -11.46
C ILE A 137 -10.29 -8.43 -12.21
N GLN A 138 -11.02 -9.28 -11.49
CA GLN A 138 -11.75 -10.42 -12.05
C GLN A 138 -12.89 -9.98 -12.96
N LYS A 139 -13.68 -8.97 -12.56
CA LYS A 139 -14.73 -8.36 -13.40
C LYS A 139 -14.19 -7.77 -14.70
N LYS A 140 -12.94 -7.31 -14.70
CA LYS A 140 -12.22 -6.82 -15.90
C LYS A 140 -11.55 -7.95 -16.70
N GLY A 141 -11.85 -9.22 -16.40
CA GLY A 141 -11.37 -10.38 -17.14
C GLY A 141 -9.90 -10.73 -16.90
N GLN A 142 -9.28 -10.22 -15.84
CA GLN A 142 -7.89 -10.57 -15.48
C GLN A 142 -7.87 -11.53 -14.29
N ARG A 143 -6.78 -12.30 -14.16
CA ARG A 143 -6.60 -13.21 -13.03
C ARG A 143 -6.04 -12.47 -11.82
N ALA A 144 -6.81 -12.43 -10.74
CA ALA A 144 -6.35 -11.98 -9.41
C ALA A 144 -5.98 -13.18 -8.54
N VAL A 145 -4.81 -13.13 -7.88
CA VAL A 145 -4.35 -14.14 -6.91
C VAL A 145 -3.97 -13.43 -5.62
N VAL A 146 -4.68 -13.67 -4.53
CA VAL A 146 -4.31 -13.09 -3.23
C VAL A 146 -3.19 -13.92 -2.60
N LEU A 147 -1.99 -13.34 -2.50
CA LEU A 147 -0.85 -13.99 -1.82
C LEU A 147 -0.95 -13.82 -0.31
N THR A 148 -1.38 -12.63 0.14
CA THR A 148 -1.56 -12.33 1.56
C THR A 148 -2.64 -11.27 1.69
N SER A 149 -3.67 -11.52 2.49
CA SER A 149 -4.78 -10.59 2.67
C SER A 149 -4.47 -9.48 3.66
N TYR A 150 -3.62 -9.74 4.66
CA TYR A 150 -3.20 -8.74 5.65
C TYR A 150 -1.84 -9.06 6.27
N TYR A 151 -0.76 -8.58 5.65
CA TYR A 151 0.59 -8.68 6.18
C TYR A 151 0.77 -7.75 7.40
N GLY A 152 1.29 -8.32 8.49
CA GLY A 152 1.51 -7.60 9.74
C GLY A 152 0.31 -7.53 10.67
N ARG A 153 -0.81 -8.22 10.36
CA ARG A 153 -2.03 -8.20 11.18
C ARG A 153 -1.76 -8.42 12.68
N ASN A 154 -1.13 -9.55 13.02
CA ASN A 154 -0.85 -9.91 14.42
C ASN A 154 0.09 -8.90 15.10
N PHE A 155 0.98 -8.26 14.33
CA PHE A 155 1.85 -7.21 14.85
C PHE A 155 1.07 -5.95 15.21
N PHE A 156 0.08 -5.54 14.43
CA PHE A 156 -0.69 -4.33 14.73
C PHE A 156 -1.83 -4.54 15.72
N GLU A 157 -2.35 -5.78 15.85
CA GLU A 157 -3.41 -6.11 16.82
C GLU A 157 -3.01 -5.87 18.28
N VAL A 158 -1.72 -5.83 18.61
CA VAL A 158 -1.23 -5.55 19.98
C VAL A 158 -1.10 -4.07 20.30
N PHE A 159 -1.25 -3.16 19.32
CA PHE A 159 -1.15 -1.72 19.54
C PHE A 159 -2.54 -1.08 19.66
N SER A 160 -2.67 -0.11 20.57
CA SER A 160 -3.90 0.67 20.68
C SER A 160 -4.08 1.61 19.46
N PRO A 161 -5.33 1.92 19.06
CA PRO A 161 -5.61 2.90 17.99
C PRO A 161 -4.94 4.27 18.21
N HIS A 162 -4.72 4.65 19.47
CA HIS A 162 -4.09 5.93 19.83
C HIS A 162 -2.58 5.96 19.56
N GLN A 163 -1.85 4.89 19.91
CA GLN A 163 -0.42 4.75 19.60
C GLN A 163 -0.18 4.80 18.09
N PHE A 164 -1.11 4.20 17.36
CA PHE A 164 -1.10 4.13 15.91
C PHE A 164 -1.26 5.50 15.24
N CYS A 165 -2.27 6.28 15.60
CA CYS A 165 -2.50 7.63 15.04
C CYS A 165 -1.32 8.58 15.27
N ARG A 166 -0.61 8.46 16.41
CA ARG A 166 0.60 9.27 16.70
C ARG A 166 1.79 8.87 15.84
N SER A 167 1.96 7.58 15.57
CA SER A 167 3.06 7.07 14.73
C SER A 167 2.95 7.48 13.27
N LEU A 168 1.71 7.65 12.79
CA LEU A 168 1.42 7.89 11.38
C LEU A 168 1.42 9.38 10.98
N CYS A 169 1.53 10.30 11.94
CA CYS A 169 1.45 11.72 11.65
C CYS A 169 2.26 12.52 12.68
N PRO A 170 3.35 13.21 12.27
CA PRO A 170 4.09 14.13 13.16
C PRO A 170 3.22 15.26 13.72
N ARG A 171 2.01 15.47 13.17
CA ARG A 171 1.02 16.48 13.60
C ARG A 171 -0.15 15.88 14.40
N ALA A 172 -0.06 14.63 14.86
CA ALA A 172 -1.17 13.97 15.57
C ALA A 172 -1.66 14.72 16.82
N GLU A 173 -0.82 15.56 17.44
CA GLU A 173 -1.20 16.43 18.56
C GLU A 173 -2.25 17.49 18.19
N LYS A 174 -2.45 17.79 16.90
CA LYS A 174 -3.44 18.74 16.38
C LYS A 174 -4.66 18.08 15.75
N CYS A 175 -4.77 16.76 15.78
CA CYS A 175 -5.98 16.07 15.31
C CYS A 175 -7.07 16.21 16.38
N PRO A 176 -8.29 16.69 16.06
CA PRO A 176 -9.37 16.76 17.03
C PRO A 176 -9.61 15.37 17.63
N ARG A 177 -9.64 15.32 18.97
CA ARG A 177 -9.97 14.12 19.74
C ARG A 177 -11.46 13.84 19.51
N GLU A 178 -11.79 13.01 18.54
CA GLU A 178 -13.15 12.50 18.39
C GLU A 178 -13.12 11.06 17.89
N VAL A 179 -13.92 10.12 18.38
CA VAL A 179 -14.56 9.87 19.68
C VAL A 179 -14.64 8.34 19.66
N SER A 180 -14.24 7.66 20.74
CA SER A 180 -14.58 6.26 20.93
C SER A 180 -16.10 6.12 20.90
N ARG A 181 -16.63 5.44 19.89
CA ARG A 181 -17.87 4.63 19.91
C ARG A 181 -18.03 3.91 18.59
#